data_AF-A0A955M3G6-F1
#
_entry.id   AF-A0A955M3G6-F1
#
_cell.length_a   1.000
_cell.length_b   1.000
_cell.length_c   1.000
_cell.angle_alpha   90.00
_cell.angle_beta   90.00
_cell.angle_gamma   90.00
#
_symmetry.space_group_name_H-M   'P 1'
#
loop_
_entity.id
_entity.type
_entity.pdbx_description
1 polymer ?
#
loop_
_entity_poly.entity_id
_entity_poly.type
_entity_poly.pdbx_seq_one_letter_code
_entity_poly.pdbx_strand_id
1 'polypeptide(L)'
;KGADVNYKIFLIVFVLLLLFSSFVDAMVLTDSRAVIRLADNFESEGERLNYLLQGAKRFMYEEKYEHAIIVAQYILNKIDHQSTEAMYILKNAKTEQVIQKFNH
;
A
#
# COMPACT_ATOMS: atom_id res chain seq x y z
N LYS A 1 -7.74 -40.30 -31.91
CA LYS A 1 -7.13 -38.99 -32.26
C LYS A 1 -8.03 -37.81 -31.83
N GLY A 2 -8.50 -37.79 -30.58
CA GLY A 2 -9.46 -36.76 -30.10
C GLY A 2 -9.20 -36.23 -28.69
N ALA A 3 -8.28 -36.84 -27.93
CA ALA A 3 -7.92 -36.39 -26.59
C ALA A 3 -6.75 -35.38 -26.59
N ASP A 4 -5.82 -35.49 -27.55
CA ASP A 4 -4.61 -34.67 -27.61
C ASP A 4 -4.86 -33.19 -27.93
N VAL A 5 -5.91 -32.89 -28.70
CA VAL A 5 -6.27 -31.51 -29.08
C VAL A 5 -6.93 -30.79 -27.90
N ASN A 6 -7.74 -31.51 -27.13
CA ASN A 6 -8.47 -30.95 -26.00
C ASN A 6 -7.53 -30.55 -24.86
N TYR A 7 -6.51 -31.35 -24.55
CA TYR A 7 -5.54 -31.02 -23.49
C TYR A 7 -4.70 -29.78 -23.84
N LYS A 8 -4.31 -29.60 -25.11
CA LYS A 8 -3.53 -28.44 -25.55
C LYS A 8 -4.35 -27.14 -25.49
N ILE A 9 -5.62 -27.18 -25.89
CA ILE A 9 -6.52 -26.03 -25.78
C ILE A 9 -6.78 -25.69 -24.31
N PHE A 10 -6.98 -26.70 -23.46
CA PHE A 10 -7.16 -26.50 -22.02
C PHE A 10 -5.92 -25.87 -21.37
N LEU A 11 -4.73 -26.31 -21.76
CA LEU A 11 -3.47 -25.79 -21.25
C LEU A 11 -3.24 -24.32 -21.66
N ILE A 12 -3.57 -23.95 -22.91
CA ILE A 12 -3.45 -22.56 -23.38
C ILE A 12 -4.41 -21.63 -22.64
N VAL A 13 -5.66 -22.05 -22.42
CA VAL A 13 -6.66 -21.27 -21.67
C VAL A 13 -6.24 -21.11 -20.20
N PHE A 14 -5.67 -22.17 -19.59
CA PHE A 14 -5.19 -22.13 -18.22
C PHE A 14 -3.97 -21.20 -18.05
N VAL A 15 -3.04 -21.20 -19.00
CA VAL A 15 -1.89 -20.27 -19.01
C VAL A 15 -2.33 -18.82 -19.23
N LEU A 16 -3.31 -18.58 -20.12
CA LEU A 16 -3.88 -17.25 -20.31
C LEU A 16 -4.56 -16.72 -19.05
N LEU A 17 -5.32 -17.56 -18.34
CA LEU A 17 -5.95 -17.17 -17.06
C LEU A 17 -4.94 -16.87 -15.95
N LEU A 18 -3.80 -17.58 -15.91
CA LEU A 18 -2.73 -17.31 -14.94
C LEU A 18 -1.94 -16.02 -15.22
N LEU A 19 -1.97 -15.51 -16.46
CA LEU A 19 -1.31 -14.24 -16.80
C LEU A 19 -2.16 -13.00 -16.45
N PHE A 20 -3.47 -13.18 -16.17
CA PHE A 20 -4.36 -12.08 -15.78
C PHE A 20 -4.53 -11.91 -14.26
N SER A 21 -3.99 -12.81 -13.42
CA SER A 21 -4.12 -12.72 -11.96
C SER A 21 -3.15 -11.73 -11.30
N SER A 22 -2.25 -11.09 -12.04
CA SER A 22 -1.30 -10.11 -11.52
C SER A 22 -1.70 -8.64 -11.74
N PHE A 23 -2.88 -8.37 -12.31
CA PHE A 23 -3.31 -7.00 -12.66
C PHE A 23 -4.24 -6.31 -11.65
N VAL A 24 -4.59 -6.97 -10.55
CA VAL A 24 -5.49 -6.40 -9.54
C VAL A 24 -4.67 -6.10 -8.29
N ASP A 25 -4.14 -4.87 -8.17
CA ASP A 25 -3.89 -4.16 -6.89
C ASP A 25 -3.03 -2.87 -7.02
N ALA A 26 -2.88 -2.32 -8.22
CA ALA A 26 -2.34 -0.98 -8.37
C ALA A 26 -3.43 0.10 -8.16
N MET A 27 -4.21 0.03 -7.07
CA MET A 27 -4.95 1.22 -6.63
C MET A 27 -3.91 2.21 -6.11
N VAL A 28 -3.46 3.12 -6.97
CA VAL A 28 -2.50 4.16 -6.59
C VAL A 28 -3.14 4.96 -5.47
N LEU A 29 -2.64 4.79 -4.25
CA LEU A 29 -2.99 5.66 -3.14
C LEU A 29 -2.36 7.00 -3.48
N THR A 30 -3.16 7.93 -3.97
CA THR A 30 -2.70 9.27 -4.35
C THR A 30 -2.88 10.27 -3.22
N ASP A 31 -3.75 9.98 -2.25
CA ASP A 31 -4.12 10.94 -1.20
C ASP A 31 -4.18 10.28 0.17
N SER A 32 -3.42 10.82 1.12
CA SER A 32 -3.44 10.44 2.54
C SER A 32 -4.83 10.55 3.16
N ARG A 33 -5.68 11.48 2.71
CA ARG A 33 -7.05 11.63 3.21
C ARG A 33 -7.93 10.44 2.85
N ALA A 34 -7.75 9.89 1.64
CA ALA A 34 -8.48 8.70 1.22
C ALA A 34 -8.07 7.49 2.06
N VAL A 35 -6.76 7.31 2.30
CA VAL A 35 -6.24 6.23 3.16
C VAL A 35 -6.81 6.34 4.58
N ILE A 36 -6.76 7.52 5.18
CA ILE A 36 -7.29 7.73 6.54
C ILE A 36 -8.80 7.45 6.58
N ARG A 37 -9.57 7.97 5.63
CA ARG A 37 -11.02 7.76 5.58
C ARG A 37 -11.39 6.29 5.36
N LEU A 38 -10.64 5.56 4.53
CA LEU A 38 -10.87 4.14 4.33
C LEU A 38 -10.51 3.34 5.58
N ALA A 39 -9.48 3.75 6.32
CA ALA A 39 -9.11 3.14 7.59
C ALA A 39 -10.23 3.23 8.64
N ASP A 40 -11.01 4.31 8.63
CA ASP A 40 -12.12 4.49 9.57
C ASP A 40 -13.25 3.46 9.37
N ASN A 41 -13.32 2.79 8.21
CA ASN A 41 -14.29 1.71 7.96
C ASN A 41 -13.92 0.38 8.61
N PHE A 42 -12.70 0.23 9.12
CA PHE A 42 -12.29 -0.97 9.85
C PHE A 42 -12.74 -0.86 11.30
N GLU A 43 -13.52 -1.84 11.77
CA GLU A 43 -14.02 -1.90 13.14
C GLU A 43 -12.91 -2.24 14.14
N SER A 44 -11.96 -3.09 13.74
CA SER A 44 -10.83 -3.49 14.56
C SER A 44 -9.73 -2.43 14.54
N GLU A 45 -9.29 -1.98 15.72
CA GLU A 45 -8.15 -1.07 15.86
C GLU A 45 -6.86 -1.65 15.26
N GLY A 46 -6.66 -2.97 15.37
CA GLY A 46 -5.49 -3.65 14.80
C GLY A 46 -5.50 -3.67 13.27
N GLU A 47 -6.66 -3.91 12.66
CA GLU A 47 -6.80 -3.87 11.19
C GLU A 47 -6.65 -2.45 10.66
N ARG A 48 -7.27 -1.49 11.35
CA ARG A 48 -7.13 -0.05 11.05
C ARG A 48 -5.67 0.38 11.10
N LEU A 49 -4.97 0.04 12.18
CA LEU A 49 -3.54 0.35 12.35
C LEU A 49 -2.71 -0.26 11.22
N ASN A 50 -2.90 -1.55 10.93
CA ASN A 50 -2.17 -2.24 9.88
C ASN A 50 -2.41 -1.63 8.49
N TYR A 51 -3.66 -1.30 8.17
CA TYR A 51 -4.01 -0.64 6.91
C TYR A 51 -3.34 0.74 6.77
N LEU A 52 -3.36 1.55 7.83
CA LEU A 52 -2.70 2.86 7.84
C LEU A 52 -1.17 2.73 7.70
N LEU A 53 -0.55 1.77 8.40
CA LEU A 53 0.89 1.50 8.29
C LEU A 53 1.28 1.09 6.87
N GLN A 54 0.49 0.21 6.23
CA GLN A 54 0.70 -0.18 4.84
C GLN A 54 0.54 1.01 3.89
N GLY A 55 -0.47 1.85 4.09
CA GLY A 55 -0.65 3.08 3.33
C GLY A 55 0.54 4.04 3.46
N ALA A 56 1.03 4.26 4.68
CA ALA A 56 2.20 5.11 4.94
C ALA A 56 3.47 4.55 4.27
N LYS A 57 3.71 3.23 4.34
CA LYS A 57 4.83 2.57 3.65
C LYS A 57 4.73 2.67 2.13
N ARG A 58 3.52 2.55 1.58
CA ARG A 58 3.30 2.71 0.15
C ARG A 58 3.62 4.13 -0.30
N PHE A 59 3.19 5.15 0.45
CA PHE A 59 3.58 6.53 0.16
C PHE A 59 5.08 6.77 0.24
N MET A 60 5.79 6.11 1.17
CA MET A 60 7.26 6.13 1.21
C MET A 60 7.87 5.55 -0.07
N TYR A 61 7.38 4.40 -0.52
CA TYR A 61 7.87 3.73 -1.73
C TYR A 61 7.59 4.55 -3.00
N GLU A 62 6.45 5.24 -3.05
CA GLU A 62 6.06 6.12 -4.16
C GLU A 62 6.68 7.53 -4.05
N GLU A 63 7.65 7.74 -3.15
CA GLU A 63 8.32 9.04 -2.88
C GLU A 63 7.36 10.20 -2.55
N LYS A 64 6.14 9.86 -2.13
CA LYS A 64 5.09 10.78 -1.68
C LYS A 64 5.25 11.06 -0.19
N TYR A 65 6.42 11.57 0.20
CA TYR A 65 6.83 11.69 1.60
C TYR A 65 5.87 12.53 2.46
N GLU A 66 5.23 13.56 1.88
CA GLU A 66 4.22 14.36 2.58
C GLU A 66 3.02 13.53 3.04
N HIS A 67 2.52 12.65 2.17
CA HIS A 67 1.41 11.77 2.51
C HIS A 67 1.81 10.71 3.54
N ALA A 68 3.03 10.17 3.44
CA ALA A 68 3.57 9.25 4.46
C ALA A 68 3.64 9.91 5.84
N ILE A 69 4.09 11.17 5.92
CA ILE A 69 4.14 11.96 7.16
C ILE A 69 2.75 12.12 7.76
N ILE A 70 1.77 12.53 6.95
CA ILE A 70 0.39 12.78 7.41
C ILE A 70 -0.21 11.50 8.01
N VAL A 71 -0.10 10.37 7.33
CA VAL A 71 -0.65 9.09 7.80
C VAL A 71 0.07 8.61 9.06
N ALA A 72 1.40 8.68 9.10
CA ALA A 72 2.17 8.29 10.28
C ALA A 72 1.84 9.15 11.52
N GLN A 73 1.66 10.47 11.32
CA GLN A 73 1.20 11.36 12.38
C GLN A 73 -0.22 11.04 12.84
N TYR A 74 -1.12 10.69 11.92
CA TYR A 74 -2.47 10.26 12.28
C TYR A 74 -2.43 9.02 13.18
N ILE A 75 -1.65 8.00 12.82
CA ILE A 75 -1.46 6.80 13.66
C ILE A 75 -1.00 7.19 15.06
N LEU A 76 0.08 7.95 15.16
CA LEU A 76 0.68 8.36 16.44
C LEU A 76 -0.20 9.30 17.27
N ASN A 77 -1.22 9.92 16.68
CA ASN A 77 -2.09 10.87 17.39
C ASN A 77 -3.47 10.30 17.71
N LYS A 78 -3.93 9.27 16.98
CA LYS A 78 -5.33 8.84 17.02
C LYS A 78 -5.51 7.34 17.18
N ILE A 79 -4.52 6.53 16.82
CA ILE A 79 -4.66 5.06 16.79
C ILE A 79 -3.72 4.43 17.81
N ASP A 80 -2.41 4.62 17.67
CA ASP A 80 -1.40 4.08 18.56
C ASP A 80 -0.25 5.09 18.73
N HIS A 81 -0.25 5.76 19.88
CA HIS A 81 0.74 6.76 20.26
C HIS A 81 2.15 6.21 20.43
N GLN A 82 2.29 4.91 20.66
CA GLN A 82 3.57 4.25 20.92
C GLN A 82 3.99 3.35 19.77
N SER A 83 3.35 3.46 18.60
CA SER A 83 3.68 2.68 17.42
C SER A 83 5.11 2.97 16.95
N THR A 84 6.05 2.09 17.31
CA THR A 84 7.46 2.15 16.89
C THR A 84 7.59 2.24 15.38
N GLU A 85 6.72 1.53 14.66
CA GLU A 85 6.73 1.52 13.21
C GLU A 85 6.27 2.85 12.60
N ALA A 86 5.20 3.46 13.13
CA ALA A 86 4.77 4.78 12.67
C ALA A 86 5.81 5.87 13.00
N MET A 87 6.49 5.78 14.16
CA MET A 87 7.62 6.67 14.48
C MET A 87 8.76 6.54 13.48
N TYR A 88 9.11 5.31 13.12
CA TYR A 88 10.15 5.02 12.13
C TYR A 88 9.80 5.61 10.76
N ILE A 89 8.57 5.35 10.28
CA ILE A 89 8.09 5.88 8.98
C ILE A 89 8.10 7.41 9.01
N LEU A 90 7.59 8.04 10.08
CA LEU A 90 7.56 9.49 10.21
C LEU A 90 8.95 10.12 10.13
N LYS A 91 9.93 9.54 10.84
CA LYS A 91 11.30 10.03 10.85
C LYS A 91 11.94 9.94 9.46
N ASN A 92 11.81 8.78 8.82
CA ASN A 92 12.41 8.56 7.50
C ASN A 92 11.73 9.43 6.44
N ALA A 93 10.40 9.51 6.42
CA ALA A 93 9.66 10.35 5.49
C ALA A 93 10.08 11.83 5.57
N LYS A 94 10.24 12.36 6.79
CA LYS A 94 10.74 13.73 6.98
C LYS A 94 12.16 13.92 6.46
N THR A 95 13.01 12.91 6.67
CA THR A 95 14.41 12.97 6.24
C THR A 95 14.48 12.99 4.72
N GLU A 96 13.81 12.06 4.06
CA GLU A 96 13.77 11.96 2.60
C GLU A 96 13.09 13.18 1.95
N GLN A 97 12.02 13.71 2.55
CA GLN A 97 11.37 14.94 2.07
C GLN A 97 12.33 16.13 2.08
N VAL A 98 13.18 16.25 3.11
CA VAL A 98 14.18 17.31 3.18
C VAL A 98 15.25 17.10 2.11
N ILE A 99 15.77 15.88 1.94
CA ILE A 99 16.74 15.55 0.88
C ILE A 99 16.18 15.88 -0.51
N GLN A 100 14.94 15.47 -0.79
CA GLN A 100 14.27 15.75 -2.06
C GLN A 100 14.17 17.25 -2.34
N LYS A 101 13.86 18.07 -1.33
CA LYS A 101 13.80 19.54 -1.46
C LYS A 101 15.16 20.19 -1.73
N PHE A 102 16.27 19.56 -1.34
CA PHE A 102 17.62 20.09 -1.60
C PHE A 102 18.18 19.68 -2.96
N ASN A 103 17.67 18.60 -3.55
CA ASN A 103 18.13 18.07 -4.83
C ASN A 103 17.36 18.63 -6.05
N HIS A 104 16.31 19.44 -5.81
CA HIS A 104 15.50 20.12 -6.82
C HIS A 104 15.69 21.64 -6.73
#